data_AF-A0A1L5L2A8-F1
#
_entry.id   AF-A0A1L5L2A8-F1
#
_cell.length_a   1.000
_cell.length_b   1.000
_cell.length_c   1.000
_cell.angle_alpha   90.00
_cell.angle_beta   90.00
_cell.angle_gamma   90.00
#
_symmetry.space_group_name_H-M   'P 1'
#
loop_
_entity.id
_entity.type
_entity.pdbx_description
1 polymer ?
#
loop_
_entity_poly.entity_id
_entity_poly.type
_entity_poly.pdbx_seq_one_letter_code
_entity_poly.pdbx_strand_id
1 'polypeptide(L)'
;YLLQIWFNLSDPATEDAIYDSYAMRKFTGIDFMTETVPDETTLCKFRHLLETNGLNKLFFDAINRVMVQTGHMMKGGTIVDATIINAPSSTKNAEKKRDPEMHQTKKGNEWKFGMKCHIGVDAGSGLVHTITVTAANEHDITQAAALIREDDEVVYGDAGYLGIQKRPEVACDEHLSSIDYRINRRPGKLPHVSDNAIDWERYVENRKSSVRCKAEHAFRIIKCQFGYKKTVYRGLKKTENRLYAMFACANLYALAIAGRKLSTT
;
A
#
# COMPACT_ATOMS: atom_id res chain seq x y z
N TYR A 1 -12.79 6.54 -13.12
CA TYR A 1 -11.97 5.63 -12.28
C TYR A 1 -11.15 6.37 -11.21
N LEU A 2 -10.38 7.42 -11.51
CA LEU A 2 -9.61 8.14 -10.48
C LEU A 2 -10.48 8.72 -9.35
N LEU A 3 -11.65 9.28 -9.67
CA LEU A 3 -12.64 9.72 -8.67
C LEU A 3 -13.07 8.59 -7.71
N GLN A 4 -13.26 7.37 -8.22
CA GLN A 4 -13.58 6.19 -7.39
C GLN A 4 -12.45 5.82 -6.43
N ILE A 5 -11.21 6.08 -6.83
CA ILE A 5 -10.04 5.82 -5.99
C ILE A 5 -9.92 6.89 -4.91
N TRP A 6 -9.93 8.17 -5.30
CA TRP A 6 -9.67 9.28 -4.37
C TRP A 6 -10.80 9.52 -3.38
N PHE A 7 -12.05 9.27 -3.77
CA PHE A 7 -13.23 9.53 -2.94
C PHE A 7 -13.94 8.25 -2.47
N ASN A 8 -13.38 7.08 -2.79
CA ASN A 8 -13.95 5.76 -2.46
C ASN A 8 -15.43 5.60 -2.88
N LEU A 9 -15.77 6.12 -4.07
CA LEU A 9 -17.13 6.06 -4.62
C LEU A 9 -17.42 4.67 -5.23
N SER A 10 -18.67 4.23 -5.14
CA SER A 10 -19.19 3.09 -5.92
C SER A 10 -19.37 3.49 -7.39
N ASP A 11 -19.71 2.53 -8.27
CA ASP A 11 -20.07 2.84 -9.66
C ASP A 11 -21.22 3.84 -9.75
N PRO A 12 -22.42 3.58 -9.18
CA PRO A 12 -23.52 4.55 -9.23
C PRO A 12 -23.20 5.86 -8.51
N ALA A 13 -22.51 5.82 -7.36
CA ALA A 13 -22.14 7.05 -6.67
C ALA A 13 -21.13 7.91 -7.46
N THR A 14 -20.38 7.32 -8.38
CA THR A 14 -19.47 8.08 -9.27
C THR A 14 -20.24 8.76 -10.38
N GLU A 15 -21.23 8.07 -10.96
CA GLU A 15 -22.15 8.65 -11.92
C GLU A 15 -22.90 9.83 -11.30
N ASP A 16 -23.54 9.62 -10.15
CA ASP A 16 -24.26 10.67 -9.41
C ASP A 16 -23.35 11.86 -9.08
N ALA A 17 -22.13 11.59 -8.61
CA ALA A 17 -21.21 12.65 -8.22
C ALA A 17 -20.75 13.52 -9.40
N ILE A 18 -20.74 13.00 -10.64
CA ILE A 18 -20.44 13.80 -11.83
C ILE A 18 -21.61 14.75 -12.15
N TYR A 19 -22.85 14.30 -11.95
CA TYR A 19 -24.03 15.16 -12.11
C TYR A 19 -24.12 16.24 -11.02
N ASP A 20 -23.86 15.87 -9.77
CA ASP A 20 -24.09 16.74 -8.61
C ASP A 20 -22.93 17.71 -8.31
N SER A 21 -21.68 17.30 -8.59
CA SER A 21 -20.50 18.08 -8.21
C SER A 21 -19.85 18.77 -9.40
N TYR A 22 -19.95 20.11 -9.45
CA TYR A 22 -19.24 20.93 -10.43
C TYR A 22 -17.73 20.67 -10.44
N ALA A 23 -17.12 20.45 -9.27
CA ALA A 23 -15.69 20.19 -9.17
C ALA A 23 -15.30 18.85 -9.81
N MET A 24 -16.09 17.79 -9.58
CA MET A 24 -15.85 16.48 -10.19
C MET A 24 -16.11 16.50 -11.68
N ARG A 25 -17.16 17.19 -12.13
CA ARG A 25 -17.44 17.41 -13.56
C ARG A 25 -16.31 18.18 -14.26
N LYS A 26 -15.84 19.27 -13.66
CA LYS A 26 -14.73 20.05 -14.20
C LYS A 26 -13.45 19.22 -14.27
N PHE A 27 -13.22 18.35 -13.29
CA PHE A 27 -12.08 17.43 -13.29
C PHE A 27 -12.17 16.37 -14.40
N THR A 28 -13.35 15.78 -14.62
CA THR A 28 -13.54 14.78 -15.68
C THR A 28 -13.54 15.37 -17.08
N GLY A 29 -13.81 16.68 -17.21
CA GLY A 29 -13.84 17.37 -18.49
C GLY A 29 -15.07 17.04 -19.34
N ILE A 30 -16.09 16.43 -18.75
CA ILE A 30 -17.31 16.03 -19.46
C ILE A 30 -18.20 17.26 -19.68
N ASP A 31 -18.55 17.52 -20.94
CA ASP A 31 -19.51 18.56 -21.33
C ASP A 31 -20.91 17.97 -21.53
N PHE A 32 -21.86 18.35 -20.68
CA PHE A 32 -23.24 17.86 -20.73
C PHE A 32 -24.02 18.32 -21.97
N MET A 33 -23.51 19.30 -22.71
CA MET A 33 -24.14 19.73 -23.98
C MET A 33 -23.85 18.75 -25.12
N THR A 34 -22.77 17.97 -25.03
CA THR A 34 -22.29 17.10 -26.12
C THR A 34 -22.09 15.65 -25.71
N GLU A 35 -21.89 15.39 -24.42
CA GLU A 35 -21.51 14.09 -23.88
C GLU A 35 -22.44 13.65 -22.76
N THR A 36 -22.65 12.33 -22.67
CA THR A 36 -23.38 11.70 -21.57
C THR A 36 -22.40 11.21 -20.50
N VAL A 37 -22.75 11.36 -19.23
CA VAL A 37 -21.96 10.78 -18.13
C VAL A 37 -21.93 9.25 -18.29
N PRO A 38 -20.77 8.60 -18.17
CA PRO A 38 -20.69 7.14 -18.18
C PRO A 38 -21.52 6.56 -17.03
N ASP A 39 -22.46 5.68 -17.38
CA ASP A 39 -23.32 5.00 -16.42
C ASP A 39 -22.54 4.00 -15.54
N GLU A 40 -23.17 3.54 -14.46
CA GLU A 40 -22.59 2.54 -13.55
C GLU A 40 -22.08 1.29 -14.27
N THR A 41 -22.76 0.87 -15.34
CA THR A 41 -22.41 -0.32 -16.12
C THR A 41 -21.15 -0.09 -16.94
N THR A 42 -21.00 1.10 -17.55
CA THR A 42 -19.81 1.48 -18.30
C THR A 42 -18.59 1.59 -17.39
N LEU A 43 -18.74 2.19 -16.21
CA LEU A 43 -17.69 2.24 -15.20
C LEU A 43 -17.26 0.84 -14.73
N CYS A 44 -18.24 -0.05 -14.52
CA CYS A 44 -18.00 -1.43 -14.15
C CYS A 44 -17.22 -2.19 -15.25
N LYS A 45 -17.65 -2.07 -16.51
CA LYS A 45 -16.96 -2.68 -17.67
C LYS A 45 -15.54 -2.15 -17.83
N PHE A 46 -15.34 -0.84 -17.69
CA PHE A 46 -14.01 -0.24 -17.74
C PHE A 46 -13.09 -0.81 -16.66
N ARG A 47 -13.58 -0.94 -15.43
CA ARG A 47 -12.81 -1.57 -14.35
C ARG A 47 -12.44 -3.01 -14.67
N HIS A 48 -13.38 -3.82 -15.17
CA HIS A 48 -13.09 -5.20 -15.57
C HIS A 48 -12.07 -5.27 -16.70
N LEU A 49 -12.06 -4.30 -17.62
CA LEU A 49 -11.02 -4.19 -18.63
C LEU A 49 -9.64 -3.95 -17.98
N LEU A 50 -9.55 -3.05 -17.00
CA LEU A 50 -8.30 -2.81 -16.26
C LEU A 50 -7.84 -4.06 -15.49
N GLU A 51 -8.77 -4.76 -14.83
CA GLU A 51 -8.50 -5.99 -14.06
C GLU A 51 -8.05 -7.15 -14.93
N THR A 52 -8.73 -7.38 -16.06
CA THR A 52 -8.46 -8.52 -16.96
C THR A 52 -7.09 -8.41 -17.60
N ASN A 53 -6.67 -7.18 -17.92
CA ASN A 53 -5.40 -6.90 -18.59
C ASN A 53 -4.27 -6.51 -17.61
N GLY A 54 -4.51 -6.48 -16.29
CA GLY A 54 -3.51 -6.12 -15.28
C GLY A 54 -2.98 -4.68 -15.40
N LEU A 55 -3.75 -3.77 -16.01
CA LEU A 55 -3.27 -2.44 -16.41
C LEU A 55 -2.90 -1.55 -15.22
N ASN A 56 -3.54 -1.72 -14.06
CA ASN A 56 -3.22 -0.90 -12.89
C ASN A 56 -1.81 -1.17 -12.36
N LYS A 57 -1.34 -2.42 -12.44
CA LYS A 57 0.05 -2.75 -12.13
C LYS A 57 1.00 -2.06 -13.11
N LEU A 58 0.70 -2.13 -14.40
CA LEU A 58 1.50 -1.45 -15.42
C LEU A 58 1.55 0.08 -15.23
N PHE A 59 0.43 0.70 -14.85
CA PHE A 59 0.39 2.13 -14.52
C PHE A 59 1.23 2.45 -13.29
N PHE A 60 1.14 1.63 -12.24
CA PHE A 60 1.96 1.79 -11.04
C PHE A 60 3.45 1.67 -11.36
N ASP A 61 3.86 0.65 -12.12
CA ASP A 61 5.25 0.43 -12.53
C ASP A 61 5.75 1.57 -13.44
N ALA A 62 4.90 2.07 -14.35
CA ALA A 62 5.24 3.19 -15.22
C ALA A 62 5.45 4.49 -14.43
N ILE A 63 4.57 4.80 -13.48
CA ILE A 63 4.69 5.99 -12.62
C ILE A 63 5.96 5.90 -11.77
N ASN A 64 6.22 4.74 -11.16
CA ASN A 64 7.42 4.54 -10.36
C ASN A 64 8.69 4.69 -11.21
N ARG A 65 8.70 4.19 -12.44
CA ARG A 65 9.82 4.38 -13.37
C ARG A 65 10.09 5.85 -13.66
N VAL A 66 9.06 6.64 -13.92
CA VAL A 66 9.19 8.09 -14.13
C VAL A 66 9.70 8.77 -12.85
N MET A 67 9.21 8.38 -11.68
CA MET A 67 9.67 8.92 -10.39
C MET A 67 11.15 8.60 -10.10
N VAL A 68 11.63 7.42 -10.50
CA VAL A 68 13.05 7.06 -10.41
C VAL A 68 13.87 7.90 -11.39
N GLN A 69 13.44 8.00 -12.65
CA GLN A 69 14.15 8.78 -13.68
C GLN A 69 14.24 10.27 -13.36
N THR A 70 13.20 10.82 -12.73
CA THR A 70 13.14 12.23 -12.32
C THR A 70 13.79 12.48 -10.95
N GLY A 71 14.35 11.45 -10.30
CA GLY A 71 15.07 11.57 -9.03
C GLY A 71 14.18 11.74 -7.79
N HIS A 72 12.87 11.51 -7.90
CA HIS A 72 11.94 11.62 -6.77
C HIS A 72 11.89 10.37 -5.90
N MET A 73 12.13 9.20 -6.49
CA MET A 73 12.24 7.92 -5.80
C MET A 73 13.70 7.47 -5.76
N MET A 74 14.22 7.23 -4.56
CA MET A 74 15.61 6.83 -4.34
C MET A 74 15.77 5.31 -4.41
N LYS A 75 17.01 4.89 -4.61
CA LYS A 75 17.48 3.51 -4.69
C LYS A 75 18.41 3.22 -3.51
N GLY A 76 18.62 1.95 -3.16
CA GLY A 76 19.56 1.55 -2.10
C GLY A 76 18.95 1.24 -0.73
N GLY A 77 17.66 1.48 -0.51
CA GLY A 77 17.04 1.02 0.72
C GLY A 77 15.52 1.05 0.74
N THR A 78 14.96 0.09 1.47
CA THR A 78 13.52 -0.17 1.50
C THR A 78 13.01 -0.35 2.92
N ILE A 79 11.80 0.13 3.17
CA ILE A 79 11.01 -0.15 4.36
C ILE A 79 9.96 -1.18 3.97
N VAL A 80 9.95 -2.32 4.66
CA VAL A 80 8.89 -3.32 4.56
C VAL A 80 7.89 -3.09 5.68
N ASP A 81 6.61 -2.97 5.31
CA ASP A 81 5.53 -2.83 6.28
C ASP A 81 4.23 -3.44 5.75
N ALA A 82 3.34 -3.79 6.68
CA ALA A 82 2.08 -4.45 6.37
C ALA A 82 0.91 -3.82 7.11
N THR A 83 -0.20 -3.66 6.40
CA THR A 83 -1.45 -3.20 6.99
C THR A 83 -2.58 -4.17 6.74
N ILE A 84 -3.43 -4.36 7.75
CA ILE A 84 -4.67 -5.12 7.61
C ILE A 84 -5.72 -4.21 6.97
N ILE A 85 -6.40 -4.74 5.95
CA ILE A 85 -7.57 -4.16 5.32
C ILE A 85 -8.76 -5.08 5.61
N ASN A 86 -9.76 -4.53 6.30
CA ASN A 86 -10.88 -5.32 6.77
C ASN A 86 -11.79 -5.69 5.60
N ALA A 87 -12.19 -6.96 5.50
CA ALA A 87 -13.24 -7.40 4.61
C ALA A 87 -14.60 -7.40 5.33
N PRO A 88 -15.71 -7.21 4.61
CA PRO A 88 -17.03 -7.43 5.18
C PRO A 88 -17.17 -8.89 5.62
N SER A 89 -17.51 -9.10 6.89
CA SER A 89 -17.78 -10.44 7.46
C SER A 89 -19.19 -10.96 7.17
N SER A 90 -19.99 -10.15 6.47
CA SER A 90 -21.38 -10.43 6.12
C SER A 90 -21.49 -11.61 5.16
N THR A 91 -22.40 -12.52 5.48
CA THR A 91 -22.83 -13.62 4.60
C THR A 91 -24.14 -13.29 3.89
N LYS A 92 -24.57 -12.02 3.85
CA LYS A 92 -25.79 -11.60 3.16
C LYS A 92 -25.57 -11.50 1.65
N ASN A 93 -25.16 -12.58 1.01
CA ASN A 93 -25.11 -12.77 -0.43
C ASN A 93 -25.95 -13.99 -0.83
N ALA A 94 -26.21 -14.17 -2.13
CA ALA A 94 -27.02 -15.28 -2.65
C ALA A 94 -26.52 -16.67 -2.16
N GLU A 95 -25.20 -16.82 -2.04
CA GLU A 95 -24.53 -18.07 -1.63
C GLU A 95 -24.46 -18.27 -0.10
N LYS A 96 -24.84 -17.27 0.69
CA LYS A 96 -24.68 -17.22 2.16
C LYS A 96 -23.26 -17.51 2.67
N LYS A 97 -22.24 -17.17 1.89
CA LYS A 97 -20.82 -17.46 2.19
C LYS A 97 -19.98 -16.20 2.28
N ARG A 98 -18.97 -16.23 3.16
CA ARG A 98 -17.92 -15.20 3.19
C ARG A 98 -17.01 -15.34 1.97
N ASP A 99 -16.19 -14.33 1.76
CA ASP A 99 -15.09 -14.44 0.81
C ASP A 99 -14.12 -15.56 1.25
N PRO A 100 -13.92 -16.62 0.45
CA PRO A 100 -13.07 -17.75 0.83
C PRO A 100 -11.59 -17.38 0.89
N GLU A 101 -11.15 -16.31 0.23
CA GLU A 101 -9.74 -15.88 0.23
C GLU A 101 -9.42 -14.91 1.40
N MET A 102 -10.44 -14.52 2.16
CA MET A 102 -10.28 -13.64 3.33
C MET A 102 -10.27 -14.46 4.61
N HIS A 103 -9.35 -14.15 5.50
CA HIS A 103 -9.16 -14.90 6.75
C HIS A 103 -9.10 -13.97 7.96
N GLN A 104 -9.29 -14.56 9.15
CA GLN A 104 -9.23 -13.82 10.40
C GLN A 104 -7.84 -13.86 11.01
N THR A 105 -7.46 -12.77 11.67
CA THR A 105 -6.23 -12.66 12.45
C THR A 105 -6.48 -11.81 13.68
N LYS A 106 -5.68 -11.99 14.74
CA LYS A 106 -5.78 -11.23 15.98
C LYS A 106 -4.66 -10.20 16.04
N LYS A 107 -4.99 -8.91 16.08
CA LYS A 107 -4.02 -7.81 16.23
C LYS A 107 -4.43 -6.92 17.41
N GLY A 108 -3.54 -6.76 18.39
CA GLY A 108 -3.78 -5.89 19.55
C GLY A 108 -5.05 -6.25 20.34
N ASN A 109 -5.27 -7.55 20.58
CA ASN A 109 -6.48 -8.14 21.17
C ASN A 109 -7.78 -8.05 20.37
N GLU A 110 -7.78 -7.40 19.21
CA GLU A 110 -8.94 -7.32 18.34
C GLU A 110 -8.87 -8.37 17.21
N TRP A 111 -9.97 -9.07 16.95
CA TRP A 111 -10.10 -9.96 15.79
C TRP A 111 -10.46 -9.16 14.54
N LYS A 112 -9.68 -9.34 13.48
CA LYS A 112 -9.89 -8.69 12.18
C LYS A 112 -10.04 -9.75 11.10
N PHE A 113 -11.08 -9.60 10.29
CA PHE A 113 -11.32 -10.45 9.12
C PHE A 113 -10.98 -9.68 7.86
N GLY A 114 -10.15 -10.24 6.98
CA GLY A 114 -9.80 -9.63 5.71
C GLY A 114 -8.47 -10.10 5.15
N MET A 115 -7.70 -9.15 4.64
CA MET A 115 -6.41 -9.36 3.99
C MET A 115 -5.34 -8.44 4.57
N LYS A 116 -4.09 -8.78 4.29
CA LYS A 116 -2.93 -7.92 4.50
C LYS A 116 -2.49 -7.35 3.16
N CYS A 117 -2.16 -6.07 3.17
CA CYS A 117 -1.43 -5.40 2.12
C CYS A 117 -0.03 -5.11 2.64
N HIS A 118 0.95 -5.73 2.00
CA HIS A 118 2.37 -5.54 2.27
C HIS A 118 2.93 -4.58 1.23
N ILE A 119 3.77 -3.66 1.66
CA ILE A 119 4.39 -2.67 0.78
C ILE A 119 5.90 -2.62 1.00
N GLY A 120 6.62 -2.42 -0.10
CA GLY A 120 7.99 -1.94 -0.13
C GLY A 120 7.96 -0.44 -0.38
N VAL A 121 8.56 0.32 0.53
CA VAL A 121 8.58 1.79 0.50
C VAL A 121 10.03 2.26 0.45
N ASP A 122 10.36 3.15 -0.48
CA ASP A 122 11.69 3.72 -0.57
C ASP A 122 12.05 4.44 0.74
N ALA A 123 13.13 4.01 1.38
CA ALA A 123 13.54 4.52 2.68
C ALA A 123 13.93 6.01 2.63
N GLY A 124 14.33 6.52 1.47
CA GLY A 124 14.66 7.92 1.23
C GLY A 124 13.42 8.81 1.13
N SER A 125 12.58 8.56 0.13
CA SER A 125 11.42 9.41 -0.22
C SER A 125 10.13 9.08 0.52
N GLY A 126 9.94 7.84 0.96
CA GLY A 126 8.66 7.34 1.49
C GLY A 126 7.64 6.98 0.42
N LEU A 127 8.04 6.88 -0.86
CA LEU A 127 7.18 6.45 -1.96
C LEU A 127 7.14 4.92 -2.07
N VAL A 128 5.96 4.39 -2.40
CA VAL A 128 5.74 2.94 -2.50
C VAL A 128 6.25 2.44 -3.84
N HIS A 129 7.10 1.42 -3.86
CA HIS A 129 7.64 0.84 -5.10
C HIS A 129 7.13 -0.59 -5.36
N THR A 130 6.79 -1.36 -4.33
CA THR A 130 6.30 -2.73 -4.46
C THR A 130 5.10 -2.97 -3.56
N ILE A 131 4.13 -3.77 -4.03
CA ILE A 131 2.92 -4.13 -3.30
C ILE A 131 2.71 -5.63 -3.45
N THR A 132 2.39 -6.31 -2.35
CA THR A 132 1.86 -7.68 -2.37
C THR A 132 0.67 -7.80 -1.43
N VAL A 133 -0.18 -8.78 -1.68
CA VAL A 133 -1.42 -8.98 -0.94
C VAL A 133 -1.54 -10.44 -0.53
N THR A 134 -1.94 -10.67 0.72
CA THR A 134 -2.18 -12.01 1.26
C THR A 134 -3.42 -12.03 2.13
N ALA A 135 -3.91 -13.23 2.45
CA ALA A 135 -4.88 -13.40 3.51
C ALA A 135 -4.33 -12.88 4.86
N ALA A 136 -5.20 -12.45 5.77
CA ALA A 136 -4.76 -11.78 7.00
C ALA A 136 -4.04 -12.68 8.02
N ASN A 137 -4.20 -14.00 7.91
CA ASN A 137 -3.53 -15.00 8.75
C ASN A 137 -2.06 -15.23 8.34
N GLU A 138 -1.67 -14.88 7.12
CA GLU A 138 -0.30 -15.03 6.64
C GLU A 138 0.68 -14.16 7.45
N HIS A 139 1.87 -14.70 7.71
CA HIS A 139 2.91 -14.00 8.46
C HIS A 139 3.61 -12.94 7.59
N ASP A 140 3.83 -11.74 8.12
CA ASP A 140 4.37 -10.61 7.34
C ASP A 140 5.77 -10.90 6.78
N ILE A 141 6.57 -11.66 7.54
CA ILE A 141 7.90 -12.12 7.14
C ILE A 141 7.90 -12.97 5.86
N THR A 142 6.77 -13.59 5.49
CA THR A 142 6.64 -14.42 4.26
C THR A 142 6.72 -13.62 2.99
N GLN A 143 6.29 -12.36 3.03
CA GLN A 143 6.25 -11.51 1.85
C GLN A 143 7.46 -10.61 1.72
N ALA A 144 8.32 -10.55 2.74
CA ALA A 144 9.36 -9.54 2.83
C ALA A 144 10.38 -9.62 1.68
N ALA A 145 10.78 -10.81 1.26
CA ALA A 145 11.70 -10.99 0.13
C ALA A 145 11.12 -10.41 -1.18
N ALA A 146 9.81 -10.58 -1.40
CA ALA A 146 9.13 -10.05 -2.58
C ALA A 146 8.99 -8.51 -2.57
N LEU A 147 9.19 -7.87 -1.42
CA LEU A 147 9.10 -6.41 -1.27
C LEU A 147 10.45 -5.70 -1.43
N ILE A 148 11.55 -6.44 -1.55
CA ILE A 148 12.91 -5.89 -1.65
C ILE A 148 13.28 -5.75 -3.13
N ARG A 149 13.93 -4.65 -3.50
CA ARG A 149 14.49 -4.44 -4.85
C ARG A 149 15.89 -5.03 -4.95
N GLU A 150 16.28 -5.36 -6.17
CA GLU A 150 17.63 -5.82 -6.51
C GLU A 150 18.72 -4.79 -6.20
N ASP A 151 18.38 -3.51 -6.10
CA ASP A 151 19.31 -2.42 -5.78
C ASP A 151 19.31 -2.03 -4.29
N ASP A 152 18.52 -2.68 -3.43
CA ASP A 152 18.46 -2.31 -2.02
C ASP A 152 19.65 -2.90 -1.24
N GLU A 153 20.34 -2.05 -0.47
CA GLU A 153 21.45 -2.45 0.40
C GLU A 153 21.01 -2.51 1.87
N VAL A 154 19.93 -1.80 2.23
CA VAL A 154 19.42 -1.69 3.60
C VAL A 154 17.90 -1.91 3.64
N VAL A 155 17.44 -2.75 4.55
CA VAL A 155 16.00 -3.00 4.75
C VAL A 155 15.57 -2.66 6.17
N TYR A 156 14.53 -1.84 6.31
CA TYR A 156 13.91 -1.47 7.58
C TYR A 156 12.59 -2.23 7.74
N GLY A 157 12.29 -2.68 8.96
CA GLY A 157 11.03 -3.36 9.24
C GLY A 157 10.69 -3.35 10.72
N ASP A 158 9.41 -3.58 11.02
CA ASP A 158 8.95 -3.71 12.39
C ASP A 158 9.33 -5.07 13.01
N ALA A 159 9.01 -5.26 14.30
CA ALA A 159 9.34 -6.50 15.00
C ALA A 159 8.64 -7.76 14.45
N GLY A 160 7.68 -7.62 13.53
CA GLY A 160 7.06 -8.72 12.78
C GLY A 160 7.98 -9.34 11.74
N TYR A 161 9.02 -8.61 11.30
CA TYR A 161 10.03 -9.06 10.34
C TYR A 161 11.30 -9.60 10.99
N LEU A 162 11.30 -9.80 12.31
CA LEU A 162 12.47 -10.34 13.03
C LEU A 162 12.82 -11.75 12.52
N GLY A 163 14.08 -11.93 12.11
CA GLY A 163 14.59 -13.21 11.62
C GLY A 163 14.47 -13.41 10.11
N ILE A 164 14.18 -12.35 9.35
CA ILE A 164 14.10 -12.38 7.88
C ILE A 164 15.34 -13.01 7.25
N GLN A 165 16.53 -12.69 7.77
CA GLN A 165 17.81 -13.21 7.29
C GLN A 165 17.99 -14.72 7.46
N LYS A 166 17.17 -15.37 8.29
CA LYS A 166 17.25 -16.82 8.54
C LYS A 166 16.37 -17.63 7.59
N ARG A 167 15.54 -16.97 6.79
CA ARG A 167 14.59 -17.65 5.92
C ARG A 167 15.29 -18.18 4.67
N PRO A 168 14.92 -19.37 4.17
CA PRO A 168 15.63 -20.01 3.07
C PRO A 168 15.62 -19.13 1.81
N GLU A 169 14.52 -18.43 1.53
CA GLU A 169 14.43 -17.50 0.40
C GLU A 169 15.41 -16.33 0.45
N VAL A 170 15.88 -15.93 1.65
CA VAL A 170 16.84 -14.84 1.84
C VAL A 170 18.25 -15.39 2.01
N ALA A 171 18.40 -16.49 2.74
CA ALA A 171 19.70 -17.10 3.04
C ALA A 171 20.32 -17.81 1.84
N CYS A 172 19.51 -18.31 0.89
CA CYS A 172 19.97 -18.95 -0.33
C CYS A 172 20.24 -17.97 -1.48
N ASP A 173 19.87 -16.70 -1.32
CA ASP A 173 20.06 -15.65 -2.32
C ASP A 173 21.27 -14.79 -1.91
N GLU A 174 22.25 -14.66 -2.82
CA GLU A 174 23.50 -13.95 -2.56
C GLU A 174 23.26 -12.45 -2.30
N HIS A 175 22.33 -11.84 -3.02
CA HIS A 175 21.99 -10.43 -2.84
C HIS A 175 21.25 -10.24 -1.52
N LEU A 176 20.14 -10.96 -1.30
CA LEU A 176 19.30 -10.77 -0.12
C LEU A 176 20.04 -11.09 1.18
N SER A 177 20.94 -12.07 1.18
CA SER A 177 21.75 -12.40 2.36
C SER A 177 22.79 -11.33 2.72
N SER A 178 23.21 -10.50 1.75
CA SER A 178 24.18 -9.42 1.95
C SER A 178 23.58 -8.12 2.52
N ILE A 179 22.25 -7.97 2.47
CA ILE A 179 21.53 -6.77 2.88
C ILE A 179 21.61 -6.50 4.39
N ASP A 180 21.77 -5.24 4.77
CA ASP A 180 21.69 -4.78 6.17
C ASP A 180 20.23 -4.69 6.64
N TYR A 181 19.76 -5.71 7.36
CA TYR A 181 18.41 -5.77 7.93
C TYR A 181 18.30 -5.02 9.28
N ARG A 182 17.76 -3.80 9.24
CA ARG A 182 17.51 -2.93 10.39
C ARG A 182 16.10 -3.12 10.94
N ILE A 183 15.88 -4.26 11.56
CA ILE A 183 14.58 -4.60 12.17
C ILE A 183 14.46 -4.02 13.59
N ASN A 184 13.28 -3.48 13.91
CA ASN A 184 12.98 -2.97 15.24
C ASN A 184 12.88 -4.10 16.29
N ARG A 185 13.40 -3.85 17.47
CA ARG A 185 13.23 -4.74 18.63
C ARG A 185 11.85 -4.52 19.28
N ARG A 186 11.34 -5.55 19.95
CA ARG A 186 10.12 -5.39 20.76
C ARG A 186 10.45 -4.53 21.99
N PRO A 187 9.62 -3.54 22.37
CA PRO A 187 9.90 -2.64 23.49
C PRO A 187 10.23 -3.36 24.80
N GLY A 188 9.52 -4.46 25.11
CA GLY A 188 9.75 -5.24 26.33
C GLY A 188 11.04 -6.08 26.34
N LYS A 189 11.83 -6.09 25.27
CA LYS A 189 13.14 -6.75 25.21
C LYS A 189 14.31 -5.76 25.28
N LEU A 190 14.03 -4.46 25.38
CA LEU A 190 15.08 -3.46 25.58
C LEU A 190 15.54 -3.50 27.03
N PRO A 191 16.86 -3.41 27.28
CA PRO A 191 17.40 -3.37 28.63
C PRO A 191 16.90 -2.12 29.36
N HIS A 192 16.71 -2.25 30.67
CA HIS A 192 16.46 -1.10 31.52
C HIS A 192 17.77 -0.38 31.79
N VAL A 193 17.85 0.88 31.38
CA VAL A 193 19.02 1.74 31.60
C VAL A 193 18.73 2.64 32.78
N SER A 194 19.71 2.88 33.66
CA SER A 194 19.59 3.75 34.82
C SER A 194 19.37 5.22 34.41
N ASP A 195 18.74 6.00 35.29
CA ASP A 195 18.26 7.36 35.00
C ASP A 195 19.34 8.36 34.51
N ASN A 196 20.63 8.05 34.73
CA ASN A 196 21.76 8.93 34.40
C ASN A 196 22.64 8.42 33.24
N ALA A 197 22.26 7.33 32.56
CA ALA A 197 23.03 6.77 31.44
C ALA A 197 22.34 7.04 30.09
N ILE A 198 23.15 7.29 29.05
CA ILE A 198 22.65 7.46 27.68
C ILE A 198 22.19 6.10 27.17
N ASP A 199 20.89 5.96 26.93
CA ASP A 199 20.30 4.76 26.32
C ASP A 199 20.50 4.77 24.80
N TRP A 200 21.69 4.33 24.38
CA TRP A 200 22.05 4.20 22.96
C TRP A 200 21.15 3.20 22.22
N GLU A 201 20.65 2.16 22.87
CA GLU A 201 19.75 1.21 22.23
C GLU A 201 18.42 1.87 21.85
N ARG A 202 17.81 2.62 22.78
CA ARG A 202 16.61 3.41 22.48
C ARG A 202 16.87 4.48 21.43
N TYR A 203 18.03 5.12 21.45
CA TYR A 203 18.40 6.08 20.42
C TYR A 203 18.40 5.43 19.03
N VAL A 204 19.06 4.29 18.87
CA VAL A 204 19.09 3.53 17.60
C VAL A 204 17.68 3.08 17.18
N GLU A 205 16.88 2.55 18.10
CA GLU A 205 15.50 2.13 17.80
C GLU A 205 14.59 3.31 17.41
N ASN A 206 14.80 4.49 18.01
CA ASN A 206 14.11 5.72 17.62
C ASN A 206 14.51 6.15 16.21
N ARG A 207 15.79 6.05 15.85
CA ARG A 207 16.27 6.35 14.49
C ARG A 207 15.67 5.41 13.45
N LYS A 208 15.63 4.09 13.71
CA LYS A 208 14.94 3.11 12.85
C LYS A 208 13.45 3.45 12.68
N SER A 209 12.78 3.75 13.80
CA SER A 209 11.35 4.08 13.80
C SER A 209 11.05 5.36 13.02
N SER A 210 11.94 6.35 13.07
CA SER A 210 11.84 7.59 12.30
C SER A 210 11.97 7.37 10.78
N VAL A 211 12.65 6.32 10.34
CA VAL A 211 12.67 5.93 8.91
C VAL A 211 11.38 5.19 8.58
N ARG A 212 11.02 4.20 9.41
CA ARG A 212 9.83 3.35 9.23
C ARG A 212 8.51 4.13 9.14
N CYS A 213 8.38 5.24 9.87
CA CYS A 213 7.14 6.04 9.88
C CYS A 213 6.71 6.53 8.48
N LYS A 214 7.63 6.58 7.50
CA LYS A 214 7.31 6.90 6.11
C LYS A 214 6.32 5.90 5.49
N ALA A 215 6.41 4.61 5.82
CA ALA A 215 5.43 3.62 5.36
C ALA A 215 4.04 3.87 5.97
N GLU A 216 3.99 4.32 7.23
CA GLU A 216 2.73 4.69 7.89
C GLU A 216 2.05 5.87 7.20
N HIS A 217 2.82 6.82 6.64
CA HIS A 217 2.27 7.92 5.82
C HIS A 217 1.57 7.40 4.56
N ALA A 218 2.16 6.43 3.85
CA ALA A 218 1.54 5.83 2.69
C ALA A 218 0.19 5.16 3.05
N PHE A 219 0.16 4.38 4.14
CA PHE A 219 -1.09 3.80 4.64
C PHE A 219 -2.11 4.85 5.10
N ARG A 220 -1.66 5.95 5.70
CA ARG A 220 -2.53 7.07 6.10
C ARG A 220 -3.20 7.70 4.89
N ILE A 221 -2.48 7.94 3.79
CA ILE A 221 -3.06 8.47 2.55
C ILE A 221 -4.20 7.56 2.07
N ILE A 222 -3.94 6.26 1.97
CA ILE A 222 -4.94 5.28 1.51
C ILE A 222 -6.16 5.24 2.45
N LYS A 223 -5.95 5.16 3.76
CA LYS A 223 -7.04 4.93 4.74
C LYS A 223 -7.81 6.19 5.12
N CYS A 224 -7.13 7.33 5.19
CA CYS A 224 -7.69 8.59 5.69
C CYS A 224 -8.02 9.56 4.56
N GLN A 225 -7.09 9.80 3.63
CA GLN A 225 -7.34 10.72 2.51
C GLN A 225 -8.23 10.09 1.45
N PHE A 226 -7.96 8.84 1.05
CA PHE A 226 -8.79 8.13 0.06
C PHE A 226 -9.93 7.35 0.70
N GLY A 227 -10.01 7.28 2.03
CA GLY A 227 -11.11 6.63 2.74
C GLY A 227 -11.18 5.11 2.62
N TYR A 228 -10.13 4.45 2.10
CA TYR A 228 -10.14 3.00 1.86
C TYR A 228 -9.88 2.21 3.14
N LYS A 229 -10.94 2.00 3.93
CA LYS A 229 -10.88 1.29 5.22
C LYS A 229 -11.31 -0.18 5.15
N LYS A 230 -12.08 -0.55 4.13
CA LYS A 230 -12.61 -1.89 3.93
C LYS A 230 -12.44 -2.34 2.49
N THR A 231 -12.27 -3.64 2.27
CA THR A 231 -12.31 -4.19 0.91
C THR A 231 -13.71 -4.04 0.34
N VAL A 232 -13.76 -3.69 -0.94
CA VAL A 232 -15.01 -3.50 -1.70
C VAL A 232 -15.25 -4.66 -2.66
N TYR A 233 -14.17 -5.33 -3.10
CA TYR A 233 -14.22 -6.43 -4.04
C TYR A 233 -13.99 -7.77 -3.35
N ARG A 234 -14.56 -8.82 -3.95
CA ARG A 234 -14.34 -10.21 -3.55
C ARG A 234 -13.09 -10.75 -4.26
N GLY A 235 -12.24 -11.45 -3.52
CA GLY A 235 -10.98 -12.01 -3.97
C GLY A 235 -9.80 -11.04 -3.83
N LEU A 236 -8.62 -11.63 -3.57
CA LEU A 236 -7.36 -10.92 -3.39
C LEU A 236 -6.93 -10.25 -4.70
N LYS A 237 -7.04 -10.95 -5.84
CA LYS A 237 -6.59 -10.43 -7.15
C LYS A 237 -7.26 -9.11 -7.54
N LYS A 238 -8.59 -9.00 -7.39
CA LYS A 238 -9.32 -7.75 -7.70
C LYS A 238 -8.95 -6.64 -6.74
N THR A 239 -8.77 -6.99 -5.46
CA THR A 239 -8.39 -6.02 -4.43
C THR A 239 -6.97 -5.51 -4.63
N GLU A 240 -6.03 -6.39 -4.97
CA GLU A 240 -4.65 -6.08 -5.33
C GLU A 240 -4.62 -5.16 -6.56
N ASN A 241 -5.36 -5.48 -7.62
CA ASN A 241 -5.44 -4.63 -8.81
C ASN A 241 -5.93 -3.21 -8.47
N ARG A 242 -6.87 -3.06 -7.54
CA ARG A 242 -7.31 -1.74 -7.07
C ARG A 242 -6.20 -1.04 -6.27
N LEU A 243 -5.49 -1.76 -5.40
CA LEU A 243 -4.41 -1.22 -4.58
C LEU A 243 -3.27 -0.64 -5.41
N TYR A 244 -2.89 -1.26 -6.53
CA TYR A 244 -1.90 -0.67 -7.45
C TYR A 244 -2.30 0.74 -7.90
N ALA A 245 -3.55 0.93 -8.31
CA ALA A 245 -4.05 2.23 -8.72
C ALA A 245 -4.11 3.22 -7.54
N MET A 246 -4.45 2.76 -6.33
CA MET A 246 -4.45 3.63 -5.14
C MET A 246 -3.06 4.08 -4.75
N PHE A 247 -2.07 3.18 -4.74
CA PHE A 247 -0.71 3.53 -4.38
C PHE A 247 -0.01 4.37 -5.46
N ALA A 248 -0.33 4.13 -6.73
CA ALA A 248 0.05 5.05 -7.81
C ALA A 248 -0.45 6.47 -7.54
N CYS A 249 -1.74 6.60 -7.19
CA CYS A 249 -2.33 7.89 -6.80
C CYS A 249 -1.72 8.45 -5.50
N ALA A 250 -1.40 7.61 -4.52
CA ALA A 250 -0.83 8.02 -3.25
C ALA A 250 0.59 8.57 -3.43
N ASN A 251 1.40 7.95 -4.29
CA ASN A 251 2.72 8.47 -4.65
C ASN A 251 2.62 9.84 -5.32
N LEU A 252 1.72 9.99 -6.29
CA LEU A 252 1.47 11.28 -6.96
C LEU A 252 0.96 12.35 -5.99
N TYR A 253 0.09 11.96 -5.06
CA TYR A 253 -0.44 12.86 -4.02
C TYR A 253 0.65 13.31 -3.04
N ALA A 254 1.52 12.39 -2.61
CA ALA A 254 2.67 12.71 -1.77
C ALA A 254 3.63 13.69 -2.46
N LEU A 255 3.87 13.48 -3.76
CA LEU A 255 4.68 14.38 -4.58
C LEU A 255 4.05 15.79 -4.68
N ALA A 256 2.74 15.85 -4.95
CA ALA A 256 2.00 17.10 -5.08
C ALA A 256 1.97 17.90 -3.76
N ILE A 257 1.75 17.25 -2.61
CA ILE A 257 1.82 17.92 -1.30
C ILE A 257 3.22 18.45 -1.01
N ALA A 258 4.26 17.74 -1.44
CA ALA A 258 5.64 18.19 -1.30
C ALA A 258 5.99 19.37 -2.25
N GLY A 259 5.06 19.86 -3.06
CA GLY A 259 5.28 20.93 -4.03
C GLY A 259 6.18 20.52 -5.19
N ARG A 260 6.40 19.21 -5.38
CA ARG A 260 7.27 18.67 -6.42
C ARG A 260 6.46 18.36 -7.68
N LYS A 261 7.09 18.49 -8.84
CA LYS A 261 6.49 18.18 -10.14
C LYS A 261 7.29 17.08 -10.81
N LEU A 262 6.62 16.19 -11.53
CA LEU A 262 7.28 15.32 -12.49
C LEU A 262 7.69 16.21 -13.66
N SER A 263 8.99 16.26 -13.94
CA SER A 263 9.45 16.96 -15.15
C SER A 263 9.02 16.11 -16.34
N THR A 264 8.18 16.67 -17.21
CA THR A 264 8.05 16.16 -18.58
C THR A 264 9.36 16.47 -19.26
N THR A 265 10.13 15.41 -19.54
CA THR A 265 11.29 15.50 -20.44
C THR A 265 10.78 15.60 -21.87
#